data_AF-X1B824-F1
#
_entry.id   AF-X1B824-F1
#
_cell.length_a   1.000
_cell.length_b   1.000
_cell.length_c   1.000
_cell.angle_alpha   90.00
_cell.angle_beta   90.00
_cell.angle_gamma   90.00
#
_symmetry.space_group_name_H-M   'P 1'
#
loop_
_entity.id
_entity.type
_entity.pdbx_description
1 polymer ?
#
loop_
_entity_poly.entity_id
_entity_poly.type
_entity_poly.pdbx_seq_one_letter_code
_entity_poly.pdbx_strand_id
1 'polypeptide(L)'
;MYREIPEDRILIFSGTPAFKGWKAFFGEDSVAHPAKMNLKLLKWILETYTEPGQSVLDPMSGTGSTIILAALLGRHGIAVELEPTFCKMIKDNISRTERQSSLKVKGGMNCILGDAQSLSLVGSGSDVIVVSPPYANTELDGRSQSDRVKRLIEAGYSPKDYLGGRGRNVMLKPYDGLDAAIISPPFEDSML
;
A
#
# COMPACT_ATOMS: atom_id res chain seq x y z
N MET A 1 20.27 -7.80 -8.32
CA MET A 1 21.22 -7.48 -7.24
C MET A 1 20.68 -6.25 -6.55
N TYR A 2 20.15 -6.40 -5.33
CA TYR A 2 19.55 -5.29 -4.57
C TYR A 2 20.61 -4.23 -4.25
N ARG A 3 20.22 -2.95 -4.25
CA ARG A 3 21.13 -1.86 -3.87
C ARG A 3 21.31 -1.90 -2.36
N GLU A 4 22.55 -2.07 -1.89
CA GLU A 4 22.89 -1.88 -0.48
C GLU A 4 22.54 -0.45 -0.06
N ILE A 5 21.80 -0.33 1.04
CA ILE A 5 21.61 0.94 1.73
C ILE A 5 22.66 0.95 2.85
N PRO A 6 23.53 1.97 2.92
CA PRO A 6 24.43 2.14 4.07
C PRO A 6 23.66 2.09 5.38
N GLU A 7 24.20 1.40 6.38
CA GLU A 7 23.55 1.12 7.68
C GLU A 7 23.09 2.38 8.45
N ASP A 8 23.56 3.57 8.08
CA ASP A 8 23.40 4.84 8.78
C ASP A 8 22.61 5.91 8.00
N ARG A 9 21.94 5.55 6.89
CA ARG A 9 21.24 6.55 6.06
C ARG A 9 19.80 6.79 6.49
N ILE A 10 19.55 7.95 7.13
CA ILE A 10 18.19 8.46 7.34
C ILE A 10 17.62 8.99 6.02
N LEU A 11 16.48 8.45 5.59
CA LEU A 11 15.76 8.89 4.40
C LEU A 11 14.52 9.70 4.79
N ILE A 12 14.53 10.99 4.45
CA ILE A 12 13.44 11.92 4.79
C ILE A 12 12.56 12.14 3.55
N PHE A 13 11.29 11.77 3.65
CA PHE A 13 10.29 12.00 2.60
C PHE A 13 9.27 13.03 3.06
N SER A 14 9.14 14.13 2.32
CA SER A 14 8.02 15.05 2.54
C SER A 14 6.68 14.34 2.35
N GLY A 15 5.66 14.79 3.08
CA GLY A 15 4.30 14.29 2.93
C GLY A 15 3.77 14.37 1.50
N THR A 16 2.80 13.53 1.18
CA THR A 16 2.09 13.51 -0.11
C THR A 16 0.64 13.94 0.09
N PRO A 17 0.38 15.22 0.47
CA PRO A 17 -0.96 15.68 0.80
C PRO A 17 -1.88 15.48 -0.39
N ALA A 18 -3.01 14.81 -0.14
CA ALA A 18 -3.99 14.44 -1.14
C ALA A 18 -3.39 13.81 -2.41
N PHE A 19 -2.31 13.02 -2.28
CA PHE A 19 -1.64 12.37 -3.43
C PHE A 19 -1.18 13.35 -4.53
N LYS A 20 -0.76 14.57 -4.17
CA LYS A 20 -0.23 15.56 -5.11
C LYS A 20 0.85 14.93 -6.01
N GLY A 21 0.64 14.97 -7.33
CA GLY A 21 1.47 14.31 -8.35
C GLY A 21 0.90 13.00 -8.90
N TRP A 22 -0.02 12.37 -8.18
CA TRP A 22 -0.65 11.09 -8.55
C TRP A 22 -2.18 11.11 -8.51
N LYS A 23 -2.81 12.24 -8.17
CA LYS A 23 -4.28 12.37 -8.07
C LYS A 23 -5.07 11.80 -9.24
N ALA A 24 -4.55 11.90 -10.47
CA ALA A 24 -5.21 11.40 -11.67
C ALA A 24 -5.47 9.87 -11.66
N PHE A 25 -4.74 9.12 -10.83
CA PHE A 25 -4.81 7.66 -10.73
C PHE A 25 -5.69 7.16 -9.60
N PHE A 26 -6.17 8.06 -8.72
CA PHE A 26 -6.91 7.70 -7.51
C PHE A 26 -8.28 8.39 -7.47
N GLY A 27 -9.30 7.66 -6.99
CA GLY A 27 -10.60 8.23 -6.65
C GLY A 27 -10.55 9.15 -5.42
N GLU A 28 -11.52 10.03 -5.28
CA GLU A 28 -11.62 10.95 -4.13
C GLU A 28 -11.63 10.19 -2.81
N ASP A 29 -12.34 9.07 -2.75
CA ASP A 29 -12.38 8.20 -1.58
C ASP A 29 -11.01 7.65 -1.19
N SER A 30 -10.23 7.20 -2.18
CA SER A 30 -8.85 6.77 -1.96
C SER A 30 -7.94 7.90 -1.52
N VAL A 31 -8.18 9.12 -2.03
CA VAL A 31 -7.45 10.33 -1.63
C VAL A 31 -7.85 10.81 -0.23
N ALA A 32 -9.06 10.52 0.25
CA ALA A 32 -9.53 10.88 1.58
C ALA A 32 -9.12 9.86 2.66
N HIS A 33 -8.88 8.60 2.29
CA HIS A 33 -8.58 7.51 3.23
C HIS A 33 -7.44 7.86 4.22
N PRO A 34 -7.60 7.74 5.55
CA PRO A 34 -6.64 8.32 6.50
C PRO A 34 -5.34 7.50 6.67
N ALA A 35 -5.38 6.18 6.48
CA ALA A 35 -4.23 5.30 6.68
C ALA A 35 -3.58 4.94 5.33
N LYS A 36 -2.85 5.88 4.73
CA LYS A 36 -2.19 5.67 3.43
C LYS A 36 -0.68 5.76 3.60
N MET A 37 0.05 4.85 2.96
CA MET A 37 1.50 4.97 2.85
C MET A 37 1.88 6.23 2.07
N ASN A 38 2.98 6.87 2.45
CA ASN A 38 3.50 8.02 1.70
C ASN A 38 3.93 7.56 0.28
N LEU A 39 3.32 8.15 -0.76
CA LEU A 39 3.58 7.74 -2.14
C LEU A 39 5.03 7.97 -2.60
N LYS A 40 5.75 8.93 -2.01
CA LYS A 40 7.17 9.15 -2.33
C LYS A 40 8.06 8.05 -1.75
N LEU A 41 7.76 7.61 -0.52
CA LEU A 41 8.42 6.47 0.11
C LEU A 41 8.13 5.20 -0.70
N LEU A 42 6.86 4.95 -1.03
CA LEU A 42 6.46 3.80 -1.85
C LEU A 42 7.16 3.78 -3.21
N LYS A 43 7.19 4.92 -3.93
CA LYS A 43 7.92 5.02 -5.20
C LYS A 43 9.40 4.67 -5.03
N TRP A 44 10.04 5.20 -3.99
CA TRP A 44 11.45 4.91 -3.72
C TRP A 44 11.68 3.43 -3.38
N ILE A 45 10.80 2.81 -2.59
CA ILE A 45 10.83 1.36 -2.30
C ILE A 45 10.79 0.57 -3.61
N LEU A 46 9.81 0.85 -4.47
CA LEU A 46 9.63 0.15 -5.74
C LEU A 46 10.85 0.34 -6.66
N GLU A 47 11.40 1.54 -6.78
CA GLU A 47 12.59 1.79 -7.61
C GLU A 47 13.88 1.18 -7.04
N THR A 48 13.95 0.98 -5.73
CA THR A 48 15.16 0.46 -5.07
C THR A 48 15.21 -1.07 -5.07
N TYR A 49 14.05 -1.71 -4.97
CA TYR A 49 13.95 -3.14 -4.70
C TYR A 49 13.17 -3.94 -5.76
N THR A 50 12.74 -3.30 -6.84
CA THR A 50 12.08 -3.99 -7.95
C THR A 50 12.61 -3.46 -9.28
N GLU A 51 12.51 -4.28 -10.33
CA GLU A 51 12.85 -3.93 -11.71
C GLU A 51 11.61 -3.90 -12.61
N PRO A 52 11.57 -3.08 -13.68
CA PRO A 52 10.47 -3.13 -14.65
C PRO A 52 10.24 -4.57 -15.15
N GLY A 53 8.98 -4.97 -15.30
CA GLY A 53 8.59 -6.33 -15.66
C GLY A 53 8.45 -7.30 -14.48
N GLN A 54 9.01 -6.98 -13.31
CA GLN A 54 8.75 -7.78 -12.10
C GLN A 54 7.32 -7.59 -11.59
N SER A 55 6.87 -8.59 -10.85
CA SER A 55 5.61 -8.63 -10.15
C SER A 55 5.76 -8.22 -8.69
N VAL A 56 4.84 -7.37 -8.22
CA VAL A 56 4.81 -6.81 -6.87
C VAL A 56 3.48 -7.16 -6.22
N LEU A 57 3.55 -7.90 -5.12
CA LEU A 57 2.40 -8.33 -4.35
C LEU A 57 2.23 -7.46 -3.09
N ASP A 58 1.03 -6.94 -2.89
CA ASP A 58 0.61 -6.29 -1.66
C ASP A 58 -0.57 -7.08 -1.06
N PRO A 59 -0.33 -7.90 -0.03
CA PRO A 59 -1.34 -8.77 0.55
C PRO A 59 -2.33 -8.07 1.48
N MET A 60 -2.14 -6.77 1.75
CA MET A 60 -2.99 -5.96 2.64
C MET A 60 -3.18 -4.57 2.04
N SER A 61 -3.67 -4.54 0.79
CA SER A 61 -3.40 -3.39 -0.09
C SER A 61 -4.21 -2.12 0.21
N GLY A 62 -5.26 -2.20 1.02
CA GLY A 62 -6.13 -1.07 1.34
C GLY A 62 -6.66 -0.42 0.08
N THR A 63 -6.33 0.84 -0.18
CA THR A 63 -6.76 1.55 -1.40
C THR A 63 -5.96 1.22 -2.67
N GLY A 64 -4.95 0.34 -2.59
CA GLY A 64 -4.20 -0.15 -3.75
C GLY A 64 -3.04 0.71 -4.20
N SER A 65 -2.55 1.64 -3.38
CA SER A 65 -1.49 2.57 -3.79
C SER A 65 -0.23 1.86 -4.30
N THR A 66 0.14 0.74 -3.68
CA THR A 66 1.29 -0.09 -4.06
C THR A 66 1.20 -0.56 -5.49
N ILE A 67 0.09 -1.21 -5.87
CA ILE A 67 -0.06 -1.79 -7.20
C ILE A 67 -0.19 -0.74 -8.30
N ILE A 68 -0.80 0.40 -7.97
CA ILE A 68 -0.93 1.53 -8.91
C ILE A 68 0.45 2.11 -9.20
N LEU A 69 1.25 2.40 -8.18
CA LEU A 69 2.60 2.93 -8.39
C LEU A 69 3.53 1.91 -9.06
N ALA A 70 3.41 0.62 -8.73
CA ALA A 70 4.16 -0.44 -9.39
C ALA A 70 3.88 -0.44 -10.91
N ALA A 71 2.60 -0.40 -11.30
CA ALA A 71 2.19 -0.34 -12.70
C ALA A 71 2.68 0.91 -13.43
N LEU A 72 2.64 2.07 -12.77
CA LEU A 72 3.15 3.34 -13.32
C LEU A 72 4.67 3.30 -13.56
N LEU A 73 5.40 2.48 -12.81
CA LEU A 73 6.82 2.23 -12.98
C LEU A 73 7.11 1.06 -13.94
N GLY A 74 6.09 0.44 -14.54
CA GLY A 74 6.26 -0.68 -15.46
C GLY A 74 6.43 -2.05 -14.80
N ARG A 75 5.98 -2.22 -13.55
CA ARG A 75 5.90 -3.50 -12.81
C ARG A 75 4.47 -4.03 -12.76
N HIS A 76 4.27 -5.33 -12.64
CA HIS A 76 2.95 -5.94 -12.51
C HIS A 76 2.49 -5.91 -11.05
N GLY A 77 1.39 -5.22 -10.73
CA GLY A 77 0.88 -5.11 -9.36
C GLY A 77 -0.23 -6.12 -9.06
N ILE A 78 -0.12 -6.82 -7.93
CA ILE A 78 -1.13 -7.77 -7.43
C ILE A 78 -1.56 -7.33 -6.04
N ALA A 79 -2.84 -6.99 -5.86
CA ALA A 79 -3.41 -6.66 -4.56
C ALA A 79 -4.24 -7.82 -4.05
N VAL A 80 -4.04 -8.18 -2.78
CA VAL A 80 -5.02 -8.94 -2.00
C VAL A 80 -5.59 -8.01 -0.94
N GLU A 81 -6.91 -7.99 -0.85
CA GLU A 81 -7.63 -7.13 0.08
C GLU A 81 -8.86 -7.88 0.61
N LEU A 82 -9.10 -7.77 1.91
CA LEU A 82 -10.13 -8.52 2.62
C LEU A 82 -11.50 -7.86 2.45
N GLU A 83 -11.55 -6.54 2.46
CA GLU A 83 -12.80 -5.79 2.47
C GLU A 83 -13.28 -5.47 1.03
N PRO A 84 -14.49 -5.92 0.63
CA PRO A 84 -15.03 -5.67 -0.70
C PRO A 84 -15.08 -4.19 -1.11
N THR A 85 -15.31 -3.30 -0.14
CA THR A 85 -15.34 -1.84 -0.34
C THR A 85 -13.98 -1.33 -0.82
N PHE A 86 -12.88 -1.78 -0.21
CA PHE A 86 -11.53 -1.42 -0.64
C PHE A 86 -11.17 -2.08 -1.97
N CYS A 87 -11.54 -3.34 -2.20
CA CYS A 87 -11.40 -3.97 -3.52
C CYS A 87 -12.10 -3.16 -4.63
N LYS A 88 -13.28 -2.61 -4.36
CA LYS A 88 -13.98 -1.74 -5.31
C LYS A 88 -13.17 -0.47 -5.59
N MET A 89 -12.66 0.20 -4.56
CA MET A 89 -11.79 1.37 -4.73
C MET A 89 -10.54 1.05 -5.56
N ILE A 90 -9.90 -0.10 -5.30
CA ILE A 90 -8.75 -0.56 -6.08
C ILE A 90 -9.13 -0.72 -7.55
N LYS A 91 -10.24 -1.39 -7.87
CA LYS A 91 -10.72 -1.58 -9.25
C LYS A 91 -11.04 -0.25 -9.95
N ASP A 92 -11.60 0.70 -9.21
CA ASP A 92 -11.85 2.06 -9.71
C ASP A 92 -10.51 2.79 -10.03
N ASN A 93 -9.48 2.62 -9.18
CA ASN A 93 -8.13 3.16 -9.40
C ASN A 93 -7.41 2.49 -10.57
N ILE A 94 -7.55 1.17 -10.74
CA ILE A 94 -7.05 0.42 -11.90
C ILE A 94 -7.65 0.99 -13.18
N SER A 95 -8.99 1.11 -13.23
CA SER A 95 -9.70 1.66 -14.39
C SER A 95 -9.26 3.08 -14.73
N ARG A 96 -9.06 3.93 -13.72
CA ARG A 96 -8.51 5.29 -13.90
C ARG A 96 -7.10 5.24 -14.49
N THR A 97 -6.26 4.36 -13.97
CA THR A 97 -4.88 4.21 -14.40
C THR A 97 -4.80 3.70 -15.83
N GLU A 98 -5.59 2.70 -16.22
CA GLU A 98 -5.64 2.15 -17.57
C GLU A 98 -6.05 3.20 -18.61
N ARG A 99 -7.03 4.06 -18.29
CA ARG A 99 -7.51 5.14 -19.18
C ARG A 99 -6.48 6.24 -19.47
N GLN A 100 -5.42 6.36 -18.68
CA GLN A 100 -4.38 7.39 -18.86
C GLN A 100 -3.46 7.03 -20.04
N SER A 101 -3.80 7.44 -21.26
CA SER A 101 -3.06 7.11 -22.50
C SER A 101 -1.66 7.72 -22.60
N SER A 102 -1.33 8.68 -21.72
CA SER A 102 -0.03 9.39 -21.69
C SER A 102 1.15 8.53 -21.23
N LEU A 103 0.89 7.37 -20.64
CA LEU A 103 1.91 6.46 -20.14
C LEU A 103 2.23 5.41 -21.21
N LYS A 104 3.43 5.48 -21.78
CA LYS A 104 3.89 4.62 -22.89
C LYS A 104 3.98 3.14 -22.51
N VAL A 105 4.24 2.83 -21.24
CA VAL A 105 4.34 1.47 -20.71
C VAL A 105 3.69 1.46 -19.33
N LYS A 106 2.82 0.48 -19.09
CA LYS A 106 2.24 0.18 -17.78
C LYS A 106 2.36 -1.31 -17.54
N GLY A 107 2.69 -1.69 -16.31
CA GLY A 107 2.50 -3.08 -15.92
C GLY A 107 1.03 -3.41 -15.70
N GLY A 108 0.73 -4.70 -15.68
CA GLY A 108 -0.63 -5.19 -15.38
C GLY A 108 -0.99 -4.94 -13.92
N MET A 109 -2.29 -4.82 -13.64
CA MET A 109 -2.81 -4.64 -12.28
C MET A 109 -3.95 -5.61 -12.04
N ASN A 110 -3.95 -6.27 -10.89
CA ASN A 110 -5.06 -7.13 -10.47
C ASN A 110 -5.40 -6.93 -8.99
N CYS A 111 -6.67 -7.13 -8.66
CA CYS A 111 -7.20 -7.06 -7.30
C CYS A 111 -7.99 -8.33 -6.98
N ILE A 112 -7.56 -9.04 -5.95
CA ILE A 112 -8.15 -10.28 -5.47
C ILE A 112 -8.81 -9.99 -4.12
N LEU A 113 -10.09 -10.30 -4.01
CA LEU A 113 -10.80 -10.30 -2.72
C LEU A 113 -10.37 -11.54 -1.93
N GLY A 114 -9.69 -11.38 -0.80
CA GLY A 114 -9.16 -12.50 -0.04
C GLY A 114 -8.50 -12.12 1.29
N ASP A 115 -8.28 -13.13 2.13
CA ASP A 115 -7.59 -12.97 3.42
C ASP A 115 -6.08 -13.23 3.27
N ALA A 116 -5.27 -12.29 3.75
CA ALA A 116 -3.82 -12.38 3.80
C ALA A 116 -3.28 -13.63 4.54
N GLN A 117 -4.08 -14.23 5.43
CA GLN A 117 -3.71 -15.46 6.16
C GLN A 117 -3.88 -16.73 5.34
N SER A 118 -4.64 -16.66 4.24
CA SER A 118 -4.90 -17.78 3.32
C SER A 118 -4.08 -17.66 2.02
N LEU A 119 -3.00 -16.88 2.04
CA LEU A 119 -2.26 -16.45 0.85
C LEU A 119 -1.35 -17.52 0.23
N SER A 120 -1.37 -18.76 0.73
CA SER A 120 -0.56 -19.87 0.21
C SER A 120 -0.80 -20.17 -1.28
N LEU A 121 -1.81 -19.56 -1.90
CA LEU A 121 -2.16 -19.68 -3.32
C LEU A 121 -1.82 -18.44 -4.17
N VAL A 122 -1.46 -17.29 -3.56
CA VAL A 122 -1.22 -16.02 -4.29
C VAL A 122 0.25 -15.59 -4.23
N GLY A 123 1.02 -16.08 -3.26
CA GLY A 123 2.47 -15.81 -3.17
C GLY A 123 3.32 -16.61 -4.15
N SER A 124 2.81 -17.73 -4.69
CA SER A 124 3.51 -18.53 -5.69
C SER A 124 3.51 -17.80 -7.04
N GLY A 125 4.59 -17.07 -7.32
CA GLY A 125 4.82 -16.39 -8.60
C GLY A 125 4.93 -14.86 -8.52
N SER A 126 4.93 -14.26 -7.32
CA SER A 126 5.32 -12.85 -7.16
C SER A 126 6.81 -12.72 -6.87
N ASP A 127 7.51 -11.81 -7.55
CA ASP A 127 8.96 -11.59 -7.34
C ASP A 127 9.22 -10.87 -6.00
N VAL A 128 8.40 -9.86 -5.66
CA VAL A 128 8.60 -9.02 -4.48
C VAL A 128 7.28 -8.76 -3.74
N ILE A 129 7.30 -8.82 -2.40
CA ILE A 129 6.19 -8.38 -1.55
C ILE A 129 6.50 -7.00 -0.98
N VAL A 130 5.56 -6.06 -1.17
CA VAL A 130 5.60 -4.73 -0.55
C VAL A 130 4.30 -4.52 0.21
N VAL A 131 4.40 -4.33 1.53
CA VAL A 131 3.22 -4.26 2.40
C VAL A 131 3.38 -3.20 3.49
N SER A 132 2.29 -2.52 3.82
CA SER A 132 2.17 -1.64 4.98
C SER A 132 1.10 -2.20 5.91
N PRO A 133 1.43 -3.13 6.82
CA PRO A 133 0.44 -3.83 7.63
C PRO A 133 -0.31 -2.89 8.58
N PRO A 134 -1.52 -3.28 9.05
CA PRO A 134 -2.25 -2.53 10.05
C PRO A 134 -1.50 -2.59 11.38
N TYR A 135 -1.07 -1.44 11.90
CA TYR A 135 -0.47 -1.34 13.23
C TYR A 135 -1.57 -1.30 14.30
N ALA A 136 -1.62 -2.34 15.14
CA ALA A 136 -2.68 -2.52 16.13
C ALA A 136 -2.54 -1.63 17.38
N ASN A 137 -1.36 -1.08 17.67
CA ASN A 137 -1.06 -0.44 18.96
C ASN A 137 -0.16 0.81 18.88
N THR A 138 -0.19 1.56 17.79
CA THR A 138 0.50 2.85 17.78
C THR A 138 -0.50 3.95 18.11
N GLU A 139 -0.23 4.66 19.21
CA GLU A 139 -0.62 6.06 19.39
C GLU A 139 0.01 6.84 18.21
N LEU A 140 -0.59 6.70 17.04
CA LEU A 140 -0.14 7.28 15.79
C LEU A 140 -0.61 8.72 15.76
N ASP A 141 0.34 9.64 15.52
CA ASP A 141 0.17 11.10 15.53
C ASP A 141 0.19 11.59 17.00
N GLY A 142 0.96 12.65 17.28
CA GLY A 142 0.78 13.48 18.49
C GLY A 142 -0.57 14.21 18.51
N ARG A 143 -1.61 13.55 18.00
CA ARG A 143 -3.00 13.98 17.83
C ARG A 143 -3.87 12.80 18.23
N SER A 144 -4.69 13.04 19.23
CA SER A 144 -5.55 12.07 19.88
C SER A 144 -6.28 11.15 18.88
N GLN A 145 -6.52 9.90 19.28
CA GLN A 145 -7.41 8.95 18.60
C GLN A 145 -8.75 9.60 18.18
N SER A 146 -9.21 10.61 18.95
CA SER A 146 -10.36 11.45 18.63
C SER A 146 -10.25 12.20 17.29
N ASP A 147 -9.07 12.68 16.91
CA ASP A 147 -8.86 13.43 15.67
C ASP A 147 -8.91 12.52 14.44
N ARG A 148 -8.45 11.27 14.58
CA ARG A 148 -8.55 10.25 13.54
C ARG A 148 -9.99 9.79 13.35
N VAL A 149 -10.73 9.59 14.45
CA VAL A 149 -12.19 9.34 14.43
C VAL A 149 -12.91 10.52 13.78
N LYS A 150 -12.55 11.76 14.14
CA LYS A 150 -13.16 12.97 13.61
C LYS A 150 -12.95 13.11 12.10
N ARG A 151 -11.73 12.89 11.59
CA ARG A 151 -11.44 12.89 10.15
C ARG A 151 -12.22 11.81 9.39
N LEU A 152 -12.37 10.62 9.99
CA LEU A 152 -13.17 9.55 9.41
C LEU A 152 -14.62 9.98 9.27
N ILE A 153 -15.21 10.53 10.34
CA ILE A 153 -16.58 11.04 10.34
C ILE A 153 -16.74 12.21 9.35
N GLU A 154 -15.81 13.17 9.34
CA GLU A 154 -15.81 14.33 8.43
C GLU A 154 -15.71 13.90 6.95
N ALA A 155 -15.00 12.82 6.67
CA ALA A 155 -14.89 12.24 5.34
C ALA A 155 -16.05 11.28 4.98
N GLY A 156 -17.07 11.16 5.85
CA GLY A 156 -18.26 10.32 5.62
C GLY A 156 -18.05 8.83 5.88
N TYR A 157 -16.96 8.45 6.55
CA TYR A 157 -16.61 7.06 6.84
C TYR A 157 -17.03 6.65 8.27
N SER A 158 -17.48 5.39 8.42
CA SER A 158 -17.74 4.78 9.72
C SER A 158 -16.41 4.44 10.40
N PRO A 159 -16.10 4.99 11.58
CA PRO A 159 -14.83 4.69 12.26
C PRO A 159 -14.65 3.20 12.59
N LYS A 160 -15.73 2.42 12.71
CA LYS A 160 -15.67 0.97 12.95
C LYS A 160 -14.98 0.22 11.81
N ASP A 161 -15.08 0.73 10.58
CA ASP A 161 -14.54 0.10 9.38
C ASP A 161 -13.00 0.27 9.32
N TYR A 162 -12.44 1.15 10.15
CA TYR A 162 -11.02 1.53 10.16
C TYR A 162 -10.32 1.34 11.50
N LEU A 163 -11.09 1.33 12.60
CA LEU A 163 -10.60 1.27 13.97
C LEU A 163 -11.09 0.03 14.73
N GLY A 164 -12.00 -0.75 14.13
CA GLY A 164 -12.62 -1.93 14.75
C GLY A 164 -12.08 -3.29 14.25
N GLY A 165 -11.20 -3.29 13.25
CA GLY A 165 -10.56 -4.51 12.79
C GLY A 165 -9.68 -5.06 13.92
N ARG A 166 -9.93 -6.29 14.37
CA ARG A 166 -8.95 -7.04 15.15
C ARG A 166 -7.71 -7.19 14.26
N GLY A 167 -6.78 -6.26 14.38
CA GLY A 167 -5.42 -6.36 13.86
C GLY A 167 -4.75 -7.53 14.58
N ARG A 168 -5.13 -8.75 14.21
CA ARG A 168 -4.37 -9.94 14.55
C ARG A 168 -3.09 -9.78 13.75
N ASN A 169 -2.02 -9.36 14.43
CA ASN A 169 -0.68 -9.26 13.89
C ASN A 169 -0.44 -10.45 12.96
N VAL A 170 -0.40 -10.17 11.66
CA VAL A 170 -0.33 -11.20 10.62
C VAL A 170 1.06 -11.81 10.72
N MET A 171 1.14 -13.04 11.23
CA MET A 171 2.30 -13.89 11.04
C MET A 171 2.32 -14.29 9.56
N LEU A 172 3.14 -13.58 8.76
CA LEU A 172 3.46 -14.00 7.41
C LEU A 172 4.11 -15.39 7.49
N LYS A 173 3.47 -16.41 6.92
CA LYS A 173 4.09 -17.73 6.76
C LYS A 173 5.22 -17.60 5.74
N PRO A 174 6.31 -18.40 5.85
CA PRO A 174 7.37 -18.39 4.86
C PRO A 174 6.79 -18.66 3.47
N TYR A 175 7.08 -17.76 2.53
CA TYR A 175 6.68 -17.86 1.12
C TYR A 175 7.84 -18.51 0.34
N ASP A 176 7.56 -19.61 -0.36
CA ASP A 176 8.54 -20.23 -1.26
C ASP A 176 8.66 -19.39 -2.55
N GLY A 177 9.89 -19.02 -2.94
CA GLY A 177 10.19 -18.28 -4.18
C GLY A 177 10.11 -16.75 -4.10
N LEU A 178 10.10 -16.18 -2.89
CA LEU A 178 10.12 -14.73 -2.68
C LEU A 178 11.56 -14.19 -2.71
N ASP A 179 11.84 -13.18 -3.53
CA ASP A 179 13.17 -12.57 -3.54
C ASP A 179 13.36 -11.54 -2.41
N ALA A 180 12.30 -10.80 -2.02
CA ALA A 180 12.31 -9.87 -0.89
C ALA A 180 10.90 -9.56 -0.32
N ALA A 181 10.81 -9.33 0.99
CA ALA A 181 9.65 -8.73 1.67
C ALA A 181 10.04 -7.36 2.25
N ILE A 182 9.30 -6.32 1.86
CA ILE A 182 9.52 -4.96 2.35
C ILE A 182 8.31 -4.53 3.15
N ILE A 183 8.55 -4.29 4.43
CA ILE A 183 7.57 -3.85 5.40
C ILE A 183 7.95 -2.43 5.76
N SER A 184 7.06 -1.46 5.57
CA SER A 184 7.29 -0.12 6.13
C SER A 184 7.37 -0.26 7.66
N PRO A 185 8.33 0.35 8.37
CA PRO A 185 8.22 0.47 9.82
C PRO A 185 7.07 1.43 10.17
N PRO A 186 6.51 1.38 11.39
CA PRO A 186 5.66 2.46 11.87
C PRO A 186 6.46 3.78 11.81
N PHE A 187 5.81 4.88 11.43
CA PHE A 187 6.49 6.18 11.23
C PHE A 187 7.22 6.64 12.50
N GLU A 188 8.37 7.32 12.37
CA GLU A 188 9.31 7.69 13.45
C GLU A 188 8.67 8.26 14.74
N ASP A 189 7.53 8.94 14.64
CA ASP A 189 6.73 9.43 15.79
C ASP A 189 6.05 8.29 16.62
N SER A 190 6.43 7.03 16.42
CA SER A 190 5.89 5.86 17.13
C SER A 190 6.88 5.20 18.10
N MET A 191 8.10 5.74 18.20
CA MET A 191 9.19 5.15 18.99
C MET A 191 9.77 6.10 20.07
N LEU A 192 9.06 7.18 20.43
CA LEU A 192 9.39 8.05 21.56
C LEU A 192 8.18 8.30 22.45
#